data_AF-A0A1I8CWA5-F1
#
_entry.id   AF-A0A1I8CWA5-F1
#
_cell.length_a   1.000
_cell.length_b   1.000
_cell.length_c   1.000
_cell.angle_alpha   90.00
_cell.angle_beta   90.00
_cell.angle_gamma   90.00
#
_symmetry.space_group_name_H-M   'P 1'
#
loop_
_entity.id
_entity.type
_entity.pdbx_description
1 polymer ?
#
loop_
_entity_poly.entity_id
_entity_poly.type
_entity_poly.pdbx_seq_one_letter_code
_entity_poly.pdbx_strand_id
1 'polypeptide(L)'
;MKVCILLLAIIALAFGYNFDCLNDGCTCDTDSEMASCHGLGLTELQLPKGRLRAIQSLRITGNNFRTIPSEEVLLEKLPDLGVVDVEQNADFDCTNLHKYHTIAVFSSCGNSKSAGETKTTFDHGNSPAPPTADCDFGCQAQRYTVSVAKYAKHIWRLLLNKIDDLEQTDTVKELKNFYQDFKRKLSDQFS
;
A
#
# COMPACT_ATOMS: atom_id res chain seq x y z
N MET A 1 24.07 30.11 -17.50
CA MET A 1 22.95 30.72 -16.75
C MET A 1 21.58 30.17 -17.14
N LYS A 2 21.15 30.21 -18.41
CA LYS A 2 19.81 29.72 -18.83
C LYS A 2 19.55 28.23 -18.54
N VAL A 3 20.58 27.38 -18.67
CA VAL A 3 20.49 25.92 -18.39
C VAL A 3 20.31 25.63 -16.90
N CYS A 4 20.99 26.36 -16.02
CA CYS A 4 20.84 26.20 -14.56
C CYS A 4 19.45 26.61 -14.07
N ILE A 5 18.85 27.64 -14.67
CA ILE A 5 17.49 28.11 -14.34
C ILE A 5 16.45 27.06 -14.78
N LEU A 6 16.65 26.42 -15.93
CA LEU A 6 15.79 25.34 -16.42
C LEU A 6 15.86 24.09 -15.51
N LEU A 7 17.06 23.71 -15.06
CA LEU A 7 17.26 22.60 -14.11
C LEU A 7 16.63 22.88 -12.74
N LEU A 8 16.74 24.10 -12.21
CA LEU A 8 16.12 24.47 -10.93
C LEU A 8 14.58 24.48 -11.00
N ALA A 9 13.99 24.85 -12.14
CA ALA A 9 12.55 24.81 -12.34
C ALA A 9 12.00 23.36 -12.40
N ILE A 10 12.77 22.41 -12.93
CA ILE A 10 12.38 20.99 -12.99
C ILE A 10 12.44 20.35 -11.60
N ILE A 11 13.42 20.73 -10.76
CA ILE A 11 13.56 20.20 -9.40
C ILE A 11 12.39 20.64 -8.50
N ALA A 12 11.88 21.87 -8.69
CA ALA A 12 10.74 22.38 -7.91
C ALA A 12 9.41 21.63 -8.19
N LEU A 13 9.30 20.94 -9.33
CA LEU A 13 8.11 20.17 -9.70
C LEU A 13 8.12 18.73 -9.16
N ALA A 14 9.22 18.29 -8.53
CA ALA A 14 9.37 16.94 -8.02
C ALA A 14 8.97 16.79 -6.54
N PHE A 15 8.47 17.85 -5.90
CA PHE A 15 8.01 17.79 -4.52
C PHE A 15 6.52 17.43 -4.50
N GLY A 16 6.18 16.35 -3.80
CA GLY A 16 4.79 16.01 -3.54
C GLY A 16 4.09 17.09 -2.72
N TYR A 17 2.79 17.20 -2.91
CA TYR A 17 1.97 18.22 -2.27
C TYR A 17 0.67 17.63 -1.75
N ASN A 18 0.08 18.35 -0.81
CA ASN A 18 -1.20 18.02 -0.20
C ASN A 18 -2.30 18.92 -0.77
N PHE A 19 -3.49 18.37 -1.03
CA PHE A 19 -4.64 19.12 -1.50
C PHE A 19 -5.97 18.50 -1.05
N ASP A 20 -7.02 19.32 -1.00
CA ASP A 20 -8.38 18.87 -0.69
C ASP A 20 -8.99 18.17 -1.92
N CYS A 21 -9.58 16.98 -1.72
CA CYS A 21 -9.92 16.10 -2.84
C CYS A 21 -11.28 15.39 -2.77
N LEU A 22 -11.65 14.86 -1.60
CA LEU A 22 -12.86 14.05 -1.40
C LEU A 22 -13.93 14.88 -0.66
N ASN A 23 -14.26 14.52 0.58
CA ASN A 23 -15.06 15.36 1.47
C ASN A 23 -14.25 16.55 2.01
N ASP A 24 -14.95 17.55 2.50
CA ASP A 24 -14.35 18.66 3.24
C ASP A 24 -13.53 18.13 4.44
N GLY A 25 -12.26 18.52 4.52
CA GLY A 25 -11.31 18.08 5.54
C GLY A 25 -10.51 16.82 5.19
N CYS A 26 -10.80 16.17 4.06
CA CYS A 26 -9.93 15.11 3.53
C CYS A 26 -8.71 15.69 2.81
N THR A 27 -7.53 15.16 3.12
CA THR A 27 -6.27 15.55 2.47
C THR A 27 -5.76 14.42 1.57
N CYS A 28 -5.48 14.74 0.31
CA CYS A 28 -4.77 13.87 -0.61
C CYS A 28 -3.30 14.28 -0.71
N ASP A 29 -2.40 13.33 -0.54
CA ASP A 29 -0.96 13.48 -0.63
C ASP A 29 -0.45 12.79 -1.91
N THR A 30 0.20 13.55 -2.78
CA THR A 30 0.75 13.00 -4.02
C THR A 30 2.09 12.29 -3.83
N ASP A 31 2.79 12.48 -2.70
CA ASP A 31 4.05 11.80 -2.39
C ASP A 31 3.77 10.38 -1.86
N SER A 32 2.87 10.30 -0.87
CA SER A 32 2.45 9.02 -0.28
C SER A 32 1.30 8.34 -1.04
N GLU A 33 0.78 8.99 -2.09
CA GLU A 33 -0.30 8.48 -2.94
C GLU A 33 -1.53 8.04 -2.11
N MET A 34 -1.86 8.85 -1.10
CA MET A 34 -2.85 8.54 -0.07
C MET A 34 -3.90 9.65 0.06
N ALA A 35 -5.16 9.24 0.12
CA ALA A 35 -6.27 10.10 0.55
C ALA A 35 -6.60 9.79 2.02
N SER A 36 -6.48 10.79 2.90
CA SER A 36 -6.74 10.66 4.34
C SER A 36 -7.93 11.50 4.78
N CYS A 37 -8.93 10.84 5.35
CA CYS A 37 -10.18 11.40 5.89
C CYS A 37 -10.43 10.93 7.33
N HIS A 38 -9.39 10.85 8.15
CA HIS A 38 -9.47 10.23 9.48
C HIS A 38 -10.25 11.08 10.49
N GLY A 39 -11.17 10.46 11.24
CA GLY A 39 -11.75 11.10 12.43
C GLY A 39 -12.69 12.27 12.17
N LEU A 40 -13.24 12.38 10.95
CA LEU A 40 -14.06 13.50 10.52
C LEU A 40 -15.56 13.31 10.83
N GLY A 41 -15.93 12.16 11.40
CA GLY A 41 -17.33 11.83 11.70
C GLY A 41 -18.18 11.55 10.47
N LEU A 42 -17.56 11.24 9.33
CA LEU A 42 -18.24 11.03 8.05
C LEU A 42 -19.13 9.78 8.07
N THR A 43 -20.29 9.87 7.43
CA THR A 43 -21.19 8.73 7.20
C THR A 43 -21.15 8.24 5.75
N GLU A 44 -20.67 9.07 4.83
CA GLU A 44 -20.58 8.81 3.40
C GLU A 44 -19.35 9.48 2.77
N LEU A 45 -18.88 8.90 1.66
CA LEU A 45 -17.71 9.36 0.94
C LEU A 45 -18.17 10.22 -0.26
N GLN A 46 -17.76 11.48 -0.29
CA GLN A 46 -17.94 12.33 -1.46
C GLN A 46 -16.81 12.07 -2.43
N LEU A 47 -17.13 11.28 -3.46
CA LEU A 47 -16.19 10.97 -4.53
C LEU A 47 -15.95 12.20 -5.42
N PRO A 48 -14.75 12.32 -6.02
CA PRO A 48 -14.43 13.45 -6.86
C PRO A 48 -15.35 13.48 -8.09
N LYS A 49 -15.65 14.69 -8.58
CA LYS A 49 -16.47 14.86 -9.79
C LYS A 49 -15.82 14.21 -11.02
N GLY A 50 -14.49 14.27 -11.09
CA GLY A 50 -13.67 13.63 -12.11
C GLY A 50 -12.96 12.38 -11.58
N ARG A 51 -12.09 11.80 -12.42
CA ARG A 51 -11.18 10.74 -11.96
C ARG A 51 -9.97 11.35 -11.29
N LEU A 52 -9.60 10.80 -10.14
CA LEU A 52 -8.39 11.17 -9.42
C LEU A 52 -7.42 9.98 -9.45
N ARG A 53 -6.31 10.16 -10.18
CA ARG A 53 -5.27 9.15 -10.37
C ARG A 53 -4.18 9.29 -9.33
N ALA A 54 -3.31 8.29 -9.27
CA ALA A 54 -2.16 8.20 -8.37
C ALA A 54 -2.53 8.22 -6.87
N ILE A 55 -3.78 7.90 -6.53
CA ILE A 55 -4.19 7.61 -5.17
C ILE A 55 -4.31 6.10 -5.05
N GLN A 56 -3.36 5.48 -4.37
CA GLN A 56 -3.30 4.04 -4.15
C GLN A 56 -4.00 3.60 -2.86
N SER A 57 -4.11 4.50 -1.88
CA SER A 57 -4.70 4.19 -0.58
C SER A 57 -5.72 5.24 -0.13
N LEU A 58 -6.82 4.77 0.44
CA LEU A 58 -7.87 5.59 1.04
C LEU A 58 -8.03 5.23 2.52
N ARG A 59 -7.80 6.21 3.39
CA ARG A 59 -7.94 6.04 4.84
C ARG A 59 -9.14 6.81 5.36
N ILE A 60 -10.21 6.08 5.69
CA ILE A 60 -11.45 6.61 6.29
C ILE A 60 -11.67 6.05 7.71
N THR A 61 -10.58 5.67 8.37
CA THR A 61 -10.55 5.16 9.74
C THR A 61 -11.22 6.13 10.73
N GLY A 62 -11.91 5.62 11.74
CA GLY A 62 -12.43 6.42 12.86
C GLY A 62 -13.60 7.34 12.50
N ASN A 63 -14.44 6.93 11.56
CA ASN A 63 -15.63 7.66 11.13
C ASN A 63 -16.91 6.89 11.52
N ASN A 64 -18.05 7.21 10.88
CA ASN A 64 -19.37 6.62 11.13
C ASN A 64 -19.91 5.87 9.89
N PHE A 65 -19.03 5.31 9.06
CA PHE A 65 -19.44 4.57 7.87
C PHE A 65 -20.12 3.25 8.24
N ARG A 66 -21.30 3.02 7.65
CA ARG A 66 -21.94 1.69 7.66
C ARG A 66 -21.51 0.84 6.47
N THR A 67 -21.25 1.47 5.33
CA THR A 67 -20.81 0.82 4.10
C THR A 67 -19.90 1.77 3.34
N ILE A 68 -19.02 1.24 2.49
CA ILE A 68 -18.32 2.03 1.47
C ILE A 68 -18.96 1.80 0.09
N PRO A 69 -18.76 2.71 -0.88
CA PRO A 69 -19.18 2.49 -2.27
C PRO A 69 -18.61 1.20 -2.84
N SER A 70 -19.29 0.62 -3.84
CA SER A 70 -18.84 -0.64 -4.45
C SER A 70 -17.47 -0.50 -5.12
N GLU A 71 -16.78 -1.63 -5.31
CA GLU A 71 -15.46 -1.66 -5.95
C GLU A 71 -15.48 -0.99 -7.34
N GLU A 72 -16.54 -1.20 -8.13
CA GLU A 72 -16.66 -0.60 -9.46
C GLU A 72 -16.75 0.93 -9.39
N VAL A 73 -17.52 1.47 -8.44
CA VAL A 73 -17.68 2.91 -8.24
C VAL A 73 -16.37 3.53 -7.74
N LEU A 74 -15.69 2.85 -6.81
CA LEU A 74 -14.39 3.29 -6.30
C LEU A 74 -13.36 3.34 -7.43
N LEU A 75 -13.22 2.27 -8.23
CA LEU A 75 -12.25 2.22 -9.33
C LEU A 75 -12.61 3.12 -10.51
N GLU A 76 -13.89 3.47 -10.72
CA GLU A 76 -14.26 4.47 -11.72
C GLU A 76 -13.68 5.85 -11.38
N LYS A 77 -13.70 6.22 -10.10
CA LYS A 77 -13.27 7.54 -9.61
C LYS A 77 -11.81 7.58 -9.17
N LEU A 78 -11.31 6.49 -8.60
CA LEU A 78 -9.97 6.28 -8.07
C LEU A 78 -9.37 5.03 -8.73
N PRO A 79 -8.97 5.10 -10.02
CA PRO A 79 -8.59 3.93 -10.80
C PRO A 79 -7.32 3.21 -10.33
N ASP A 80 -6.47 3.90 -9.57
CA ASP A 80 -5.22 3.35 -9.04
C ASP A 80 -5.36 2.85 -7.59
N LEU A 81 -6.58 2.90 -7.02
CA LEU A 81 -6.84 2.54 -5.64
C LEU A 81 -6.67 1.03 -5.43
N GLY A 82 -5.74 0.66 -4.54
CA GLY A 82 -5.50 -0.72 -4.14
C GLY A 82 -5.96 -1.04 -2.72
N VAL A 83 -6.10 -0.02 -1.85
CA VAL A 83 -6.36 -0.22 -0.43
C VAL A 83 -7.39 0.78 0.11
N VAL A 84 -8.32 0.28 0.92
CA VAL A 84 -9.23 1.10 1.74
C VAL A 84 -9.13 0.67 3.20
N ASP A 85 -8.82 1.60 4.09
CA ASP A 85 -8.85 1.41 5.54
C ASP A 85 -10.12 2.03 6.11
N VAL A 86 -10.99 1.16 6.61
CA VAL A 86 -12.28 1.48 7.25
C VAL A 86 -12.30 1.11 8.73
N GLU A 87 -11.15 0.91 9.36
CA GLU A 87 -11.08 0.53 10.77
C GLU A 87 -11.74 1.60 11.67
N GLN A 88 -12.16 1.19 12.87
CA GLN A 88 -12.75 2.08 13.88
C GLN A 88 -14.05 2.78 13.43
N ASN A 89 -14.75 2.22 12.43
CA ASN A 89 -16.13 2.57 12.12
C ASN A 89 -17.06 1.61 12.88
N ALA A 90 -17.65 2.05 13.98
CA ALA A 90 -18.30 1.17 14.97
C ALA A 90 -19.47 0.34 14.40
N ASP A 91 -20.24 0.92 13.48
CA ASP A 91 -21.43 0.30 12.87
C ASP A 91 -21.16 -0.27 11.45
N PHE A 92 -19.91 -0.51 11.09
CA PHE A 92 -19.55 -0.93 9.73
C PHE A 92 -20.09 -2.35 9.40
N ASP A 93 -20.77 -2.49 8.25
CA ASP A 93 -21.31 -3.75 7.76
C ASP A 93 -20.21 -4.59 7.08
N CYS A 94 -19.78 -5.62 7.81
CA CYS A 94 -18.76 -6.56 7.39
C CYS A 94 -19.24 -7.61 6.37
N THR A 95 -20.56 -7.73 6.17
CA THR A 95 -21.17 -8.87 5.46
C THR A 95 -20.72 -8.95 4.00
N ASN A 96 -20.44 -7.79 3.39
CA ASN A 96 -20.21 -7.65 1.96
C ASN A 96 -18.74 -7.45 1.58
N LEU A 97 -17.79 -7.59 2.52
CA LEU A 97 -16.36 -7.38 2.24
C LEU A 97 -15.78 -8.33 1.20
N HIS A 98 -16.35 -9.53 1.07
CA HIS A 98 -15.95 -10.52 0.05
C HIS A 98 -16.19 -10.07 -1.41
N LYS A 99 -16.94 -8.98 -1.61
CA LYS A 99 -17.25 -8.43 -2.94
C LYS A 99 -16.15 -7.52 -3.49
N TYR A 100 -15.18 -7.15 -2.66
CA TYR A 100 -14.00 -6.41 -3.09
C TYR A 100 -12.91 -7.43 -3.45
N HIS A 101 -12.58 -7.50 -4.74
CA HIS A 101 -11.64 -8.50 -5.28
C HIS A 101 -10.30 -7.86 -5.63
N THR A 102 -10.34 -6.63 -6.10
CA THR A 102 -9.18 -5.85 -6.56
C THR A 102 -8.65 -4.97 -5.44
N ILE A 103 -9.55 -4.37 -4.67
CA ILE A 103 -9.23 -3.47 -3.56
C ILE A 103 -9.17 -4.27 -2.26
N ALA A 104 -8.06 -4.13 -1.53
CA ALA A 104 -7.96 -4.67 -0.17
C ALA A 104 -8.68 -3.73 0.82
N VAL A 105 -9.62 -4.28 1.60
CA VAL A 105 -10.36 -3.52 2.61
C VAL A 105 -9.95 -3.94 4.03
N PHE A 106 -9.28 -3.04 4.75
CA PHE A 106 -8.92 -3.21 6.16
C PHE A 106 -10.07 -2.74 7.04
N SER A 107 -10.57 -3.61 7.92
CA SER A 107 -11.75 -3.33 8.75
C SER A 107 -11.62 -3.94 10.15
N SER A 108 -12.30 -3.35 11.12
CA SER A 108 -12.31 -3.84 12.51
C SER A 108 -13.27 -5.01 12.76
N CYS A 109 -13.73 -5.68 11.69
CA CYS A 109 -14.73 -6.74 11.69
C CYS A 109 -14.31 -8.06 12.42
N GLY A 110 -13.18 -8.06 13.13
CA GLY A 110 -12.50 -9.29 13.56
C GLY A 110 -12.00 -10.07 12.34
N ASN A 111 -11.38 -11.24 12.55
CA ASN A 111 -10.80 -12.06 11.47
C ASN A 111 -11.89 -12.57 10.50
N SER A 112 -12.36 -11.70 9.61
CA SER A 112 -13.16 -12.03 8.46
C SER A 112 -12.25 -12.83 7.53
N LYS A 113 -12.57 -14.11 7.32
CA LYS A 113 -11.93 -14.98 6.32
C LYS A 113 -12.03 -14.44 4.89
N SER A 114 -12.70 -13.31 4.69
CA SER A 114 -12.96 -12.66 3.41
C SER A 114 -12.36 -11.25 3.31
N ALA A 115 -11.87 -10.69 4.41
CA ALA A 115 -10.88 -9.61 4.35
C ALA A 115 -9.55 -10.34 4.17
N GLY A 116 -8.92 -10.22 2.99
CA GLY A 116 -7.78 -11.06 2.59
C GLY A 116 -6.93 -11.50 3.77
N GLU A 117 -6.80 -12.81 3.97
CA GLU A 117 -5.98 -13.47 5.01
C GLU A 117 -4.48 -13.17 4.88
N THR A 118 -4.11 -12.02 4.33
CA THR A 118 -2.80 -11.43 4.50
C THR A 118 -2.93 -10.48 5.69
N LYS A 119 -2.64 -11.01 6.88
CA LYS A 119 -2.20 -10.21 8.02
C LYS A 119 -0.85 -9.56 7.67
N THR A 120 -0.86 -8.66 6.72
CA THR A 120 0.15 -7.63 6.57
C THR A 120 -0.43 -6.44 7.30
N THR A 121 -0.08 -6.31 8.58
CA THR A 121 0.05 -4.99 9.17
C THR A 121 1.08 -4.25 8.30
N PHE A 122 0.58 -3.57 7.27
CA PHE A 122 1.36 -2.63 6.48
C PHE A 122 1.47 -1.35 7.31
N ASP A 123 2.36 -1.37 8.30
CA ASP A 123 2.96 -0.14 8.79
C ASP A 123 3.83 0.41 7.66
N HIS A 124 3.20 1.17 6.74
CA HIS A 124 3.93 2.17 5.93
C HIS A 124 4.49 3.31 6.82
N GLY A 125 4.34 3.19 8.15
CA GLY A 125 4.85 4.10 9.17
C GLY A 125 6.26 3.79 9.71
N ASN A 126 7.05 2.92 9.09
CA ASN A 126 8.48 2.84 9.44
C ASN A 126 9.29 3.91 8.70
N SER A 127 8.88 5.17 8.78
CA SER A 127 9.90 6.22 8.85
C SER A 127 10.79 5.85 10.04
N PRO A 128 12.13 5.83 9.87
CA PRO A 128 13.02 5.61 11.00
C PRO A 128 12.59 6.57 12.11
N ALA A 129 12.31 6.04 13.30
CA ALA A 129 12.06 6.90 14.45
C ALA A 129 13.23 7.90 14.57
N PRO A 130 13.04 9.12 15.05
CA PRO A 130 14.18 10.01 15.24
C PRO A 130 15.24 9.32 16.14
N PRO A 131 16.54 9.43 15.84
CA PRO A 131 17.62 8.88 16.67
C PRO A 131 17.42 9.26 18.13
N THR A 132 17.49 8.27 19.03
CA THR A 132 17.40 8.50 20.48
C THR A 132 18.78 8.28 21.09
N ALA A 133 19.00 8.77 22.32
CA ALA A 133 20.27 8.55 23.02
C ALA A 133 20.59 7.05 23.21
N ASP A 134 19.56 6.20 23.24
CA ASP A 134 19.68 4.75 23.42
C ASP A 134 19.85 3.97 22.10
N CYS A 135 19.52 4.57 20.95
CA CYS A 135 19.72 3.96 19.62
C CYS A 135 19.96 5.07 18.59
N ASP A 136 21.25 5.25 18.28
CA ASP A 136 21.76 6.23 17.34
C ASP A 136 21.38 5.91 15.89
N PHE A 137 21.76 6.80 14.98
CA PHE A 137 21.46 6.66 13.55
C PHE A 137 21.97 5.33 12.98
N GLY A 138 23.12 4.82 13.45
CA GLY A 138 23.69 3.55 13.02
C GLY A 138 22.84 2.36 13.46
N CYS A 139 22.45 2.32 14.74
CA CYS A 139 21.55 1.34 15.31
C CYS A 139 20.18 1.32 14.61
N GLN A 140 19.64 2.51 14.28
CA GLN A 140 18.37 2.64 13.58
C GLN A 140 18.45 2.18 12.12
N ALA A 141 19.50 2.57 11.39
CA ALA A 141 19.72 2.11 10.03
C ALA A 141 19.88 0.58 9.98
N GLN A 142 20.54 -0.02 10.98
CA GLN A 142 20.68 -1.47 11.08
C GLN A 142 19.34 -2.17 11.36
N ARG A 143 18.50 -1.63 12.25
CA ARG A 143 17.15 -2.18 12.48
C ARG A 143 16.26 -2.07 11.27
N TYR A 144 16.33 -0.94 10.56
CA TYR A 144 15.56 -0.72 9.34
C TYR A 144 15.98 -1.68 8.21
N THR A 145 17.29 -1.89 8.01
CA THR A 145 17.79 -2.84 7.01
C THR A 145 17.37 -4.28 7.30
N VAL A 146 17.32 -4.70 8.57
CA VAL A 146 16.79 -6.02 8.97
C VAL A 146 15.29 -6.12 8.66
N SER A 147 14.52 -5.05 8.90
CA SER A 147 13.08 -5.01 8.59
C SER A 147 12.83 -5.10 7.08
N VAL A 148 13.57 -4.32 6.28
CA VAL A 148 13.49 -4.35 4.81
C VAL A 148 13.91 -5.71 4.25
N ALA A 149 14.98 -6.31 4.77
CA ALA A 149 15.40 -7.65 4.36
C ALA A 149 14.33 -8.71 4.67
N LYS A 150 13.65 -8.59 5.80
CA LYS A 150 12.54 -9.48 6.19
C LYS A 150 11.34 -9.31 5.25
N TYR A 151 11.03 -8.08 4.87
CA TYR A 151 9.97 -7.76 3.90
C TYR A 151 10.29 -8.31 2.51
N ALA A 152 11.49 -8.05 1.98
CA ALA A 152 11.94 -8.58 0.70
C ALA A 152 11.86 -10.12 0.68
N LYS A 153 12.24 -10.78 1.77
CA LYS A 153 12.12 -12.24 1.93
C LYS A 153 10.66 -12.72 1.93
N HIS A 154 9.74 -11.94 2.49
CA HIS A 154 8.31 -12.28 2.48
C HIS A 154 7.71 -12.16 1.08
N ILE A 155 7.94 -11.04 0.38
CA ILE A 155 7.50 -10.84 -1.01
C ILE A 155 8.09 -11.92 -1.92
N TRP A 156 9.36 -12.25 -1.73
CA TRP A 156 10.01 -13.33 -2.48
C TRP A 156 9.29 -14.67 -2.31
N ARG A 157 8.86 -15.03 -1.10
CA ARG A 157 8.11 -16.27 -0.85
C ARG A 157 6.74 -16.28 -1.53
N LEU A 158 6.03 -15.15 -1.53
CA LEU A 158 4.74 -15.03 -2.21
C LEU A 158 4.89 -15.21 -3.72
N LEU A 159 5.93 -14.60 -4.31
CA LEU A 159 6.24 -14.78 -5.73
C LEU A 159 6.58 -16.23 -6.05
N LEU A 160 7.38 -16.90 -5.22
CA LEU A 160 7.71 -18.31 -5.41
C LEU A 160 6.48 -19.21 -5.34
N ASN A 161 5.60 -18.99 -4.36
CA ASN A 161 4.36 -19.76 -4.25
C ASN A 161 3.46 -19.57 -5.49
N LYS A 162 3.38 -18.36 -6.04
CA LYS A 162 2.62 -18.09 -7.28
C LYS A 162 3.25 -18.74 -8.50
N ILE A 163 4.58 -18.82 -8.59
CA ILE A 163 5.27 -19.48 -9.72
C ILE A 163 5.04 -21.00 -9.68
N ASP A 164 5.03 -21.61 -8.49
CA ASP A 164 4.76 -23.05 -8.33
C ASP A 164 3.29 -23.41 -8.63
N ASP A 165 2.35 -22.46 -8.47
CA ASP A 165 0.92 -22.64 -8.74
C ASP A 165 0.55 -22.47 -10.22
N LEU A 166 1.44 -21.93 -11.05
CA LEU A 166 1.23 -21.80 -12.49
C LEU A 166 1.51 -23.15 -13.18
N GLU A 167 0.47 -23.75 -13.78
CA GLU A 167 0.56 -25.00 -14.55
C GLU A 167 1.53 -24.94 -15.75
N GLN A 168 1.98 -26.13 -16.16
CA GLN A 168 3.10 -26.42 -17.09
C GLN A 168 2.95 -25.85 -18.51
N THR A 169 3.20 -24.56 -18.68
CA THR A 169 3.63 -24.01 -19.98
C THR A 169 5.17 -24.10 -20.07
N ASP A 170 5.72 -24.18 -21.28
CA ASP A 170 7.18 -24.29 -21.46
C ASP A 170 7.94 -23.08 -20.86
N THR A 171 7.28 -21.92 -20.79
CA THR A 171 7.77 -20.72 -20.09
C THR A 171 7.93 -20.93 -18.58
N VAL A 172 7.04 -21.70 -17.94
CA VAL A 172 7.15 -22.03 -16.51
C VAL A 172 8.33 -22.98 -16.25
N LYS A 173 8.64 -23.89 -17.19
CA LYS A 173 9.84 -24.75 -17.09
C LYS A 173 11.13 -23.93 -17.19
N GLU A 174 11.20 -22.98 -18.12
CA GLU A 174 12.36 -22.08 -18.23
C GLU A 174 12.53 -21.21 -16.99
N LEU A 175 11.44 -20.67 -16.44
CA LEU A 175 11.47 -19.90 -15.19
C LEU A 175 11.95 -20.76 -14.01
N LYS A 176 11.47 -22.00 -13.94
CA LYS A 176 11.87 -22.97 -12.91
C LYS A 176 13.35 -23.34 -13.02
N ASN A 177 13.86 -23.49 -14.24
CA ASN A 177 15.29 -23.77 -14.49
C ASN A 177 16.17 -22.57 -14.13
N PHE A 178 15.78 -21.35 -14.52
CA PHE A 178 16.44 -20.11 -14.11
C PHE A 178 16.49 -19.99 -12.58
N TYR A 179 15.37 -20.30 -11.91
CA TYR A 179 15.28 -20.30 -10.45
C TYR A 179 16.24 -21.29 -9.80
N GLN A 180 16.31 -22.54 -10.28
CA GLN A 180 17.25 -23.54 -9.74
C GLN A 180 18.71 -23.09 -9.93
N ASP A 181 19.03 -22.47 -11.07
CA ASP A 181 20.37 -21.97 -11.34
C ASP A 181 20.75 -20.78 -10.45
N PHE A 182 19.81 -19.86 -10.24
CA PHE A 182 19.98 -18.72 -9.34
C PHE A 182 20.13 -19.15 -7.87
N LYS A 183 19.30 -20.08 -7.40
CA LYS A 183 19.37 -20.64 -6.05
C LYS A 183 20.73 -21.29 -5.78
N ARG A 184 21.26 -22.05 -6.75
CA ARG A 184 22.59 -22.66 -6.66
C ARG A 184 23.69 -21.60 -6.52
N LYS A 185 23.69 -20.58 -7.39
CA LYS A 185 24.69 -19.49 -7.36
C LYS A 185 24.69 -18.72 -6.04
N LEU A 186 23.51 -18.50 -5.44
CA LEU A 186 23.43 -17.89 -4.12
C LEU A 186 23.98 -18.79 -3.01
N SER A 187 23.70 -20.09 -3.04
CA SER A 187 24.23 -21.03 -2.04
C SER A 187 25.76 -21.10 -2.09
N ASP A 188 26.35 -21.01 -3.28
CA ASP A 188 27.80 -21.04 -3.48
C ASP A 188 28.49 -19.72 -3.07
N GLN A 189 27.79 -18.58 -3.13
CA GLN A 189 28.34 -17.29 -2.71
C GLN A 189 28.28 -17.04 -1.19
N PHE A 190 27.42 -17.76 -0.47
CA PHE A 190 27.19 -17.58 0.96
C PHE A 190 27.58 -18.82 1.80
N SER A 191 28.35 -19.77 1.23
CA SER A 191 29.01 -20.87 1.95
C SER A 191 30.47 -20.56 2.24
#